data_AF-A0A5J4TC43-F1
#
_entry.id   AF-A0A5J4TC43-F1
#
_cell.length_a   1.000
_cell.length_b   1.000
_cell.length_c   1.000
_cell.angle_alpha   90.00
_cell.angle_beta   90.00
_cell.angle_gamma   90.00
#
_symmetry.space_group_name_H-M   'P 1'
#
loop_
_entity.id
_entity.type
_entity.pdbx_description
1 polymer ?
#
loop_
_entity_poly.entity_id
_entity_poly.type
_entity_poly.pdbx_seq_one_letter_code
_entity_poly.pdbx_strand_id
1 'polypeptide(L)'
;MNKTEINLEKLINTAWLPQLKDTLEQNPQIVDFLSPKRHWMIPKLEDTFAALNLTTPKDCKVIVFGQDPYPREESAIGVAFCDGAITSWEDTFS
;
A
#
# COMPACT_ATOMS: atom_id res chain seq x y z
N MET A 1 -5.26 -11.10 18.40
CA MET A 1 -4.84 -11.72 17.12
C MET A 1 -3.31 -11.63 17.09
N ASN A 2 -2.59 -12.73 16.88
CA ASN A 2 -1.12 -12.76 17.07
C ASN A 2 -0.41 -12.11 15.88
N LYS A 3 0.62 -11.27 16.13
CA LYS A 3 1.47 -10.66 15.10
C LYS A 3 2.15 -11.68 14.16
N THR A 4 2.21 -12.95 14.57
CA THR A 4 2.83 -14.07 13.87
C THR A 4 2.22 -14.39 12.49
N GLU A 5 1.04 -13.85 12.14
CA GLU A 5 0.42 -14.07 10.81
C GLU A 5 0.86 -13.05 9.74
N ILE A 6 1.53 -11.94 10.10
CA ILE A 6 1.97 -10.93 9.12
C ILE A 6 3.36 -11.28 8.61
N ASN A 7 3.52 -11.36 7.28
CA ASN A 7 4.82 -11.50 6.63
C ASN A 7 5.19 -10.21 5.88
N LEU A 8 5.90 -9.30 6.55
CA LEU A 8 6.29 -8.00 5.97
C LEU A 8 7.23 -8.14 4.76
N GLU A 9 8.07 -9.18 4.73
CA GLU A 9 9.00 -9.44 3.61
C GLU A 9 8.29 -9.80 2.31
N LYS A 10 7.05 -10.29 2.40
CA LYS A 10 6.19 -10.53 1.22
C LYS A 10 5.44 -9.29 0.74
N LEU A 11 5.29 -8.27 1.60
CA LEU A 11 4.47 -7.10 1.33
C LEU A 11 5.30 -5.88 0.91
N ILE A 12 6.54 -5.78 1.41
CA ILE A 12 7.41 -4.63 1.21
C ILE A 12 8.74 -5.11 0.64
N ASN A 13 9.24 -4.41 -0.37
CA ASN A 13 10.53 -4.72 -0.95
C ASN A 13 11.65 -4.61 0.11
N THR A 14 12.73 -5.38 -0.11
CA THR A 14 13.85 -5.48 0.84
C THR A 14 14.61 -4.18 1.02
N ALA A 15 14.44 -3.21 0.11
CA ALA A 15 15.11 -1.92 0.19
C ALA A 15 14.44 -0.98 1.19
N TRP A 16 13.11 -1.02 1.32
CA TRP A 16 12.31 -0.21 2.26
C TRP A 16 12.04 -0.88 3.60
N LEU A 17 12.02 -2.21 3.64
CA LEU A 17 11.67 -2.93 4.87
C LEU A 17 12.55 -2.54 6.06
N PRO A 18 13.90 -2.43 5.97
CA PRO A 18 14.73 -2.07 7.12
C PRO A 18 14.39 -0.70 7.75
N GLN A 19 13.88 0.25 6.96
CA GLN A 19 13.56 1.60 7.40
C GLN A 19 12.17 1.68 8.04
N LEU A 20 11.28 0.74 7.70
CA LEU A 20 9.88 0.77 8.11
C LEU A 20 9.51 -0.30 9.14
N LYS A 21 10.32 -1.36 9.24
CA LYS A 21 10.02 -2.54 10.05
C LYS A 21 9.66 -2.19 11.48
N ASP A 22 10.52 -1.44 12.17
CA ASP A 22 10.31 -1.09 13.58
C ASP A 22 9.03 -0.26 13.76
N THR A 23 8.80 0.74 12.90
CA THR A 23 7.59 1.57 12.95
C THR A 23 6.31 0.76 12.73
N LEU A 24 6.33 -0.15 11.75
CA LEU A 24 5.18 -1.03 11.48
C LEU A 24 4.95 -1.96 12.67
N GLU A 25 5.98 -2.65 13.14
CA GLU A 25 5.87 -3.62 14.23
C GLU A 25 5.44 -2.97 15.56
N GLN A 26 5.77 -1.69 15.78
CA GLN A 26 5.33 -0.92 16.95
C GLN A 26 3.88 -0.42 16.83
N ASN A 27 3.29 -0.39 15.64
CA ASN A 27 1.92 0.06 15.46
C ASN A 27 0.94 -0.96 16.10
N PRO A 28 0.14 -0.56 17.11
CA PRO A 28 -0.79 -1.47 17.78
C PRO A 28 -1.90 -2.01 16.86
N GLN A 29 -2.20 -1.30 15.76
CA GLN A 29 -3.22 -1.66 14.80
C GLN A 29 -2.67 -2.45 13.59
N ILE A 30 -1.37 -2.77 13.56
CA ILE A 30 -0.75 -3.44 12.40
C ILE A 30 -1.51 -4.71 11.97
N VAL A 31 -2.02 -5.48 12.94
CA VAL A 31 -2.75 -6.72 12.65
C VAL A 31 -4.09 -6.44 11.97
N ASP A 32 -4.78 -5.37 12.36
CA ASP A 32 -6.06 -5.00 11.74
C ASP A 32 -5.88 -4.59 10.27
N PHE A 33 -4.77 -3.90 9.97
CA PHE A 33 -4.47 -3.36 8.64
C PHE A 33 -3.71 -4.33 7.71
N LEU A 34 -2.93 -5.28 8.23
CA LEU A 34 -2.07 -6.16 7.41
C LEU A 34 -2.40 -7.64 7.52
N SER A 35 -3.45 -8.02 8.26
CA SER A 35 -3.90 -9.41 8.31
C SER A 35 -4.44 -9.88 6.94
N PRO A 36 -4.08 -11.09 6.47
CA PRO A 36 -4.68 -11.70 5.28
C PRO A 36 -6.20 -11.91 5.39
N LYS A 37 -6.77 -11.82 6.59
CA LYS A 37 -8.22 -11.97 6.83
C LYS A 37 -8.97 -10.63 6.66
N ARG A 38 -8.27 -9.51 6.40
CA ARG A 38 -8.89 -8.21 6.18
C ARG A 38 -9.66 -8.22 4.85
N HIS A 39 -10.93 -7.86 4.89
CA HIS A 39 -11.81 -7.80 3.71
C HIS A 39 -12.68 -6.53 3.69
N TRP A 40 -12.58 -5.69 4.72
CA TRP A 40 -13.41 -4.49 4.91
C TRP A 40 -12.75 -3.21 4.40
N MET A 41 -11.53 -3.29 3.86
CA MET A 41 -10.75 -2.12 3.45
C MET A 41 -10.03 -2.34 2.13
N ILE A 42 -9.86 -1.24 1.41
CA ILE A 42 -9.10 -1.11 0.17
C ILE A 42 -7.91 -0.17 0.41
N PRO A 43 -6.79 -0.32 -0.33
CA PRO A 43 -6.54 -1.33 -1.37
C PRO A 43 -6.39 -2.74 -0.78
N LYS A 44 -6.29 -3.76 -1.66
CA LYS A 44 -6.05 -5.15 -1.25
C LYS A 44 -4.71 -5.30 -0.52
N LEU A 45 -4.50 -6.41 0.19
CA LEU A 45 -3.31 -6.60 1.03
C LEU A 45 -2.01 -6.52 0.23
N GLU A 46 -2.01 -7.13 -0.95
CA GLU A 46 -0.92 -7.10 -1.91
C GLU A 46 -0.57 -5.69 -2.39
N ASP A 47 -1.53 -4.77 -2.39
CA ASP A 47 -1.39 -3.42 -2.92
C ASP A 47 -1.12 -2.37 -1.83
N THR A 48 -1.22 -2.71 -0.53
CA THR A 48 -1.02 -1.73 0.57
C THR A 48 0.26 -0.91 0.43
N PHE A 49 1.33 -1.54 -0.03
CA PHE A 49 2.65 -0.92 -0.16
C PHE A 49 3.10 -0.78 -1.63
N ALA A 50 2.17 -0.81 -2.58
CA ALA A 50 2.49 -0.79 -4.01
C ALA A 50 3.41 0.38 -4.39
N ALA A 51 3.13 1.61 -3.93
CA ALA A 51 3.98 2.77 -4.20
C ALA A 51 5.43 2.60 -3.72
N LEU A 52 5.64 1.98 -2.55
CA LEU A 52 6.98 1.71 -2.03
C LEU A 52 7.66 0.61 -2.84
N ASN A 53 6.91 -0.38 -3.33
CA ASN A 53 7.45 -1.47 -4.12
C ASN A 53 7.89 -1.06 -5.54
N LEU A 54 7.46 0.12 -6.02
CA LEU A 54 7.89 0.69 -7.32
C LEU A 54 9.24 1.41 -7.26
N THR A 55 9.80 1.68 -6.07
CA THR A 55 11.06 2.42 -5.92
C THR A 55 11.89 1.88 -4.75
N THR A 56 13.15 2.31 -4.65
CA THR A 56 13.96 2.14 -3.44
C THR A 56 14.06 3.46 -2.68
N PRO A 57 14.45 3.47 -1.39
CA PRO A 57 14.74 4.71 -0.67
C PRO A 57 15.82 5.57 -1.35
N LYS A 58 16.80 4.92 -2.02
CA LYS A 58 17.91 5.61 -2.70
C LYS A 58 17.43 6.34 -3.96
N ASP A 59 16.50 5.72 -4.70
CA ASP A 59 16.03 6.23 -5.98
C ASP A 59 14.84 7.20 -5.83
N CYS A 60 14.12 7.12 -4.70
CA CYS A 60 13.04 8.05 -4.37
C CYS A 60 13.57 9.47 -4.14
N LYS A 61 13.21 10.41 -5.03
CA LYS A 61 13.62 11.83 -4.96
C LYS A 61 12.51 12.77 -4.53
N VAL A 62 11.26 12.38 -4.75
CA VAL A 62 10.07 13.19 -4.51
C VAL A 62 9.03 12.30 -3.84
N ILE A 63 8.37 12.82 -2.81
CA ILE A 63 7.25 12.18 -2.14
C ILE A 63 6.01 13.03 -2.41
N VAL A 64 4.97 12.40 -2.97
CA VAL A 64 3.66 13.02 -3.18
C VAL A 64 2.69 12.38 -2.20
N PHE A 65 2.07 13.19 -1.34
CA PHE A 65 1.11 12.73 -0.34
C PHE A 65 -0.33 12.90 -0.87
N GLY A 66 -1.10 11.81 -0.85
CA GLY A 66 -2.56 11.85 -0.93
C GLY A 66 -3.20 11.92 0.46
N GLN A 67 -4.53 11.90 0.52
CA GLN A 67 -5.27 11.82 1.78
C GLN A 67 -5.41 10.36 2.23
N ASP A 68 -6.10 9.55 1.43
CA ASP A 68 -6.41 8.13 1.62
C ASP A 68 -6.70 7.50 0.23
N PRO A 69 -6.80 6.16 0.12
CA PRO A 69 -7.11 5.51 -1.15
C PRO A 69 -8.44 5.98 -1.74
N TYR A 70 -8.60 5.87 -3.06
CA TYR A 70 -9.92 6.06 -3.67
C TYR A 70 -10.97 5.14 -3.02
N PRO A 71 -12.24 5.57 -2.90
CA PRO A 71 -13.27 4.80 -2.20
C PRO A 71 -13.83 3.62 -3.01
N ARG A 72 -13.37 3.43 -4.26
CA ARG A 72 -13.77 2.34 -5.16
C ARG A 72 -12.67 1.29 -5.24
N GLU A 73 -13.06 0.01 -5.24
CA GLU A 73 -12.11 -1.11 -5.22
C GLU A 73 -11.24 -1.14 -6.48
N GLU A 74 -11.83 -0.88 -7.65
CA GLU A 74 -11.13 -0.82 -8.93
C GLU A 74 -10.15 0.36 -9.02
N SER A 75 -10.36 1.42 -8.24
CA SER A 75 -9.53 2.62 -8.25
C SER A 75 -8.37 2.55 -7.23
N ALA A 76 -8.58 1.87 -6.10
CA ALA A 76 -7.61 1.81 -5.02
C ALA A 76 -6.52 0.74 -5.27
N ILE A 77 -5.46 1.14 -5.98
CA ILE A 77 -4.34 0.26 -6.38
C ILE A 77 -3.05 0.50 -5.58
N GLY A 78 -3.12 1.23 -4.46
CA GLY A 78 -1.96 1.42 -3.58
C GLY A 78 -0.93 2.47 -4.03
N VAL A 79 -1.28 3.30 -5.01
CA VAL A 79 -0.47 4.45 -5.45
C VAL A 79 -1.33 5.71 -5.43
N ALA A 80 -0.93 6.72 -4.66
CA ALA A 80 -1.68 7.96 -4.52
C ALA A 80 -1.88 8.65 -5.88
N PHE A 81 -3.10 9.16 -6.12
CA PHE A 81 -3.54 9.82 -7.37
C PHE A 81 -3.55 8.94 -8.64
N CYS A 82 -3.09 7.69 -8.59
CA CYS A 82 -3.27 6.75 -9.69
C CYS A 82 -4.59 6.00 -9.52
N ASP A 83 -5.58 6.31 -10.37
CA ASP A 83 -6.87 5.60 -10.39
C ASP A 83 -6.75 4.34 -11.24
N GLY A 84 -6.86 3.16 -10.61
CA GLY A 84 -6.77 1.87 -11.30
C GLY A 84 -7.88 1.60 -12.32
N ALA A 85 -9.00 2.34 -12.27
CA ALA A 85 -10.06 2.24 -13.27
C ALA A 85 -9.71 2.97 -14.57
N ILE A 86 -8.70 3.85 -14.55
CA ILE A 86 -8.26 4.63 -15.71
C ILE A 86 -7.16 3.86 -16.43
N THR A 87 -7.49 3.35 -17.61
CA THR A 87 -6.56 2.59 -18.47
C THR A 87 -6.16 3.35 -19.73
N SER A 88 -6.92 4.38 -20.07
CA SER A 88 -6.73 5.26 -21.20
C SER A 88 -7.06 6.72 -20.82
N TRP A 89 -6.64 7.69 -21.63
CA TRP A 89 -7.01 9.10 -21.39
C TRP A 89 -8.49 9.32 -21.61
N GLU A 90 -9.09 8.54 -22.51
CA GLU A 90 -10.50 8.59 -22.88
C GLU A 90 -11.42 8.32 -21.68
N ASP A 91 -10.99 7.46 -20.75
CA ASP A 91 -11.71 7.13 -19.52
C ASP A 91 -11.92 8.35 -18.58
N THR A 92 -11.19 9.45 -18.79
CA THR A 92 -11.31 10.67 -17.97
C THR A 92 -12.37 11.65 -18.46
N PHE A 93 -12.91 11.44 -19.67
CA PHE A 93 -13.88 12.34 -20.29
C PHE A 93 -15.35 11.87 -20.19
N SER A 94 -15.60 10.72 -19.56
CA SER A 94 -16.93 10.10 -19.44
C SER A 94 -17.65 10.43 -18.14
#